data_AF-A0A3F3PKP6-F1
#
_entry.id   AF-A0A3F3PKP6-F1
#
_cell.length_a   1.000
_cell.length_b   1.000
_cell.length_c   1.000
_cell.angle_alpha   90.00
_cell.angle_beta   90.00
_cell.angle_gamma   90.00
#
_symmetry.space_group_name_H-M   'P 1'
#
loop_
_entity.id
_entity.type
_entity.pdbx_description
1 polymer ?
#
loop_
_entity_poly.entity_id
_entity_poly.type
_entity_poly.pdbx_seq_one_letter_code
_entity_poly.pdbx_strand_id
1 'polypeptide(L)'
;MQFTKYILATAMALSTGGFAVDVDIAYTSNGVEHVQVVQSNTIVPLDYPGLITTFQTTYPCDLFPSSEVNALYVHPGAHVINPGFEAATIVCLDI
;
A
#
# COMPACT_ATOMS: atom_id res chain seq x y z
N MET A 1 28.99 20.72 -10.04
CA MET A 1 28.80 19.30 -10.45
C MET A 1 27.31 19.06 -10.59
N GLN A 2 26.88 18.23 -11.54
CA GLN A 2 25.47 18.13 -11.94
C GLN A 2 24.76 17.03 -11.14
N PHE A 3 23.71 17.38 -10.40
CA PHE A 3 22.90 16.39 -9.69
C PHE A 3 22.01 15.64 -10.68
N THR A 4 22.34 14.37 -10.93
CA THR A 4 21.55 13.47 -11.78
C THR A 4 20.17 13.24 -11.17
N LYS A 5 19.13 13.79 -11.80
CA LYS A 5 17.74 13.48 -11.45
C LYS A 5 17.40 12.10 -12.02
N TYR A 6 17.39 11.08 -11.16
CA TYR A 6 16.88 9.76 -11.51
C TYR A 6 15.36 9.81 -11.58
N ILE A 7 14.82 9.90 -12.80
CA ILE A 7 13.39 9.70 -13.07
C ILE A 7 13.18 8.20 -13.20
N LEU A 8 12.67 7.53 -12.16
CA LEU A 8 12.16 6.17 -12.29
C LEU A 8 10.84 6.23 -13.06
N ALA A 9 10.87 5.81 -14.32
CA ALA A 9 9.67 5.59 -15.13
C ALA A 9 9.22 4.14 -14.98
N THR A 10 8.35 3.87 -14.00
CA THR A 10 7.66 2.59 -13.85
C THR A 10 6.59 2.44 -14.94
N ALA A 11 6.89 1.61 -15.94
CA ALA A 11 5.95 1.30 -17.02
C ALA A 11 5.15 0.03 -16.68
N MET A 12 3.94 0.18 -16.13
CA MET A 12 3.04 -0.95 -15.90
C MET A 12 2.41 -1.43 -17.21
N ALA A 13 2.45 -2.74 -17.44
CA ALA A 13 1.97 -3.37 -18.67
C ALA A 13 0.60 -4.00 -18.45
N LEU A 14 -0.47 -3.28 -18.77
CA LEU A 14 -1.84 -3.77 -18.57
C LEU A 14 -2.18 -4.92 -19.53
N SER A 15 -2.07 -6.16 -19.05
CA SER A 15 -2.70 -7.33 -19.66
C SER A 15 -4.15 -7.45 -19.20
N THR A 16 -5.10 -7.04 -20.04
CA THR A 16 -6.54 -7.18 -19.75
C THR A 16 -6.95 -8.64 -19.61
N GLY A 17 -7.78 -8.93 -18.56
CA GLY A 17 -9.56 -10.88 -17.52
C GLY A 17 -10.39 -10.95 -16.20
N GLY A 18 -11.57 -10.31 -16.12
CA GLY A 18 -12.26 -10.09 -14.83
C GLY A 18 -11.31 -9.51 -13.78
N PHE A 19 -10.38 -8.69 -14.25
CA PHE A 19 -8.98 -8.79 -13.85
C PHE A 19 -8.74 -7.83 -12.68
N ALA A 20 -8.08 -8.30 -11.61
CA ALA A 20 -7.71 -7.49 -10.46
C ALA A 20 -6.95 -6.23 -10.88
N VAL A 21 -7.32 -5.08 -10.34
CA VAL A 21 -6.71 -3.80 -10.69
C VAL A 21 -5.46 -3.54 -9.87
N ASP A 22 -4.44 -2.96 -10.50
CA ASP A 22 -3.25 -2.47 -9.83
C ASP A 22 -3.60 -1.19 -9.04
N VAL A 23 -3.46 -1.24 -7.70
CA VAL A 23 -3.71 -0.14 -6.79
C VAL A 23 -2.38 0.45 -6.31
N ASP A 24 -2.11 1.71 -6.70
CA ASP A 24 -1.03 2.50 -6.14
C ASP A 24 -1.32 2.84 -4.66
N ILE A 25 -0.46 2.38 -3.75
CA ILE A 25 -0.48 2.75 -2.32
C ILE A 25 0.82 3.46 -1.93
N ALA A 26 0.71 4.40 -0.98
CA ALA A 26 1.85 5.08 -0.37
C ALA A 26 1.71 5.05 1.15
N TYR A 27 2.77 4.71 1.88
CA TYR A 27 2.69 4.50 3.33
C TYR A 27 4.00 4.82 4.05
N THR A 28 3.91 5.30 5.30
CA THR A 28 5.08 5.44 6.18
C THR A 28 5.20 4.22 7.06
N SER A 29 6.23 3.40 6.85
CA SER A 29 6.56 2.24 7.71
C SER A 29 7.81 2.55 8.53
N ASN A 30 7.72 2.38 9.86
CA ASN A 30 8.82 2.62 10.80
C ASN A 30 9.49 4.02 10.68
N GLY A 31 8.75 5.02 10.16
CA GLY A 31 9.25 6.39 9.93
C GLY A 31 9.87 6.65 8.55
N VAL A 32 9.79 5.72 7.61
CA VAL A 32 10.25 5.87 6.21
C VAL A 32 9.06 5.80 5.26
N GLU A 33 8.98 6.71 4.29
CA GLU A 33 7.95 6.70 3.24
C GLU A 33 8.28 5.67 2.15
N HIS A 34 7.26 4.89 1.78
CA HIS A 34 7.31 3.86 0.75
C HIS A 34 6.14 4.01 -0.23
N VAL A 35 6.32 3.52 -1.45
CA VAL A 35 5.25 3.32 -2.44
C VAL A 35 5.28 1.88 -2.92
N GLN A 36 4.11 1.30 -3.14
CA GLN A 36 3.94 -0.08 -3.59
C GLN A 36 2.71 -0.15 -4.50
N VAL A 37 2.68 -1.11 -5.42
CA VAL A 37 1.49 -1.42 -6.22
C VAL A 37 1.00 -2.79 -5.82
N VAL A 38 -0.28 -2.87 -5.45
CA VAL A 38 -0.91 -4.10 -4.95
C VAL A 38 -2.14 -4.44 -5.79
N GLN A 39 -2.35 -5.73 -6.06
CA GLN A 39 -3.50 -6.18 -6.85
C GLN A 39 -4.76 -6.23 -5.99
N SER A 40 -5.87 -5.71 -6.51
CA SER A 40 -7.15 -5.71 -5.81
C SER A 40 -7.67 -7.13 -5.53
N ASN A 41 -8.55 -7.23 -4.53
CA ASN A 41 -9.23 -8.45 -4.09
C ASN A 41 -8.29 -9.62 -3.72
N THR A 42 -7.02 -9.30 -3.43
CA THR A 42 -5.93 -10.26 -3.19
C THR A 42 -5.18 -9.87 -1.92
N ILE A 43 -4.77 -10.85 -1.09
CA ILE A 43 -3.86 -10.60 0.05
C ILE A 43 -2.44 -10.49 -0.48
N VAL A 44 -1.84 -9.31 -0.37
CA VAL A 44 -0.49 -8.99 -0.83
C VAL A 44 0.39 -8.65 0.39
N PRO A 45 1.64 -9.15 0.50
CA PRO A 45 2.56 -8.69 1.54
C PRO A 45 3.00 -7.25 1.28
N LEU A 46 3.14 -6.46 2.34
CA LEU A 46 3.80 -5.16 2.24
C LEU A 46 5.30 -5.39 2.01
N ASP A 47 5.90 -4.64 1.07
CA ASP A 47 7.35 -4.70 0.82
C ASP A 47 8.17 -4.26 2.04
N TYR A 48 7.59 -3.37 2.87
CA TYR A 48 8.19 -2.82 4.07
C TYR A 48 7.24 -2.95 5.28
N PRO A 49 7.09 -4.16 5.85
CA PRO A 49 6.21 -4.41 6.98
C PRO A 49 6.72 -3.73 8.27
N GLY A 50 5.82 -3.43 9.18
CA GLY A 50 6.11 -2.79 10.47
C GLY A 50 5.08 -1.75 10.88
N LEU A 51 5.52 -0.77 11.69
CA LEU A 51 4.62 0.23 12.28
C LEU A 51 4.23 1.30 11.25
N ILE A 52 3.00 1.21 10.74
CA ILE A 52 2.43 2.15 9.77
C ILE A 52 1.87 3.38 10.49
N THR A 53 2.33 4.56 10.09
CA THR A 53 1.91 5.85 10.71
C THR A 53 1.23 6.81 9.73
N THR A 54 1.42 6.62 8.42
CA THR A 54 0.58 7.24 7.38
C THR A 54 0.24 6.20 6.31
N PHE A 55 -0.93 6.33 5.70
CA PHE A 55 -1.37 5.48 4.60
C PHE A 55 -2.19 6.29 3.59
N GLN A 56 -1.93 6.12 2.30
CA GLN A 56 -2.64 6.75 1.20
C GLN A 56 -2.95 5.72 0.12
N THR A 57 -4.18 5.75 -0.38
CA THR A 57 -4.70 4.80 -1.38
C THR A 57 -5.84 5.43 -2.19
N THR A 58 -6.02 4.95 -3.41
CA THR A 58 -7.18 5.28 -4.27
C THR A 58 -8.38 4.36 -4.06
N TYR A 59 -8.19 3.21 -3.43
CA TYR A 59 -9.22 2.19 -3.13
C TYR A 59 -9.32 1.93 -1.62
N PRO A 60 -10.46 1.46 -1.10
CA PRO A 60 -10.55 1.01 0.29
C PRO A 60 -9.65 -0.23 0.50
N CYS A 61 -8.90 -0.27 1.60
CA CYS A 61 -7.99 -1.37 1.89
C CYS A 61 -7.99 -1.77 3.37
N ASP A 62 -7.85 -3.07 3.64
CA ASP A 62 -7.64 -3.65 4.96
C ASP A 62 -6.15 -3.98 5.16
N LEU A 63 -5.53 -3.41 6.20
CA LEU A 63 -4.18 -3.70 6.65
C LEU A 63 -4.21 -4.78 7.74
N PHE A 64 -3.37 -5.81 7.64
CA PHE A 64 -3.31 -6.93 8.59
C PHE A 64 -1.91 -7.08 9.21
N PRO A 65 -1.77 -7.31 10.52
CA PRO A 65 -0.52 -7.69 11.16
C PRO A 65 -0.10 -9.13 10.79
N SER A 66 1.16 -9.48 11.04
CA SER A 66 1.70 -10.81 10.74
C SER A 66 1.20 -11.94 11.64
N SER A 67 0.61 -11.61 12.80
CA SER A 67 0.28 -12.59 13.86
C SER A 67 -1.12 -12.45 14.49
N GLU A 68 -1.96 -11.52 14.03
CA GLU A 68 -3.32 -11.33 14.57
C GLU A 68 -4.38 -11.27 13.47
N VAL A 69 -5.66 -11.37 13.87
CA VAL A 69 -6.84 -11.32 12.98
C VAL A 69 -7.46 -9.91 12.93
N ASN A 70 -6.87 -8.94 13.63
CA ASN A 70 -7.35 -7.57 13.70
C ASN A 70 -6.91 -6.80 12.45
N ALA A 71 -7.85 -6.48 11.55
CA ALA A 71 -7.59 -5.61 10.40
C ALA A 71 -7.80 -4.12 10.75
N LEU A 72 -6.97 -3.25 10.18
CA LEU A 72 -7.25 -1.81 10.09
C LEU A 72 -7.77 -1.48 8.70
N TYR A 73 -9.08 -1.23 8.60
CA TYR A 73 -9.72 -0.73 7.39
C TYR A 73 -9.38 0.75 7.16
N VAL A 74 -8.94 1.08 5.95
CA VAL A 74 -8.57 2.44 5.51
C VAL A 74 -9.39 2.80 4.26
N HIS A 75 -9.98 3.99 4.27
CA HIS A 75 -10.75 4.51 3.13
C HIS A 75 -9.83 5.05 2.00
N PRO A 76 -10.36 5.25 0.78
CA PRO A 76 -9.71 6.09 -0.22
C PRO A 76 -9.38 7.49 0.31
N GLY A 77 -8.17 7.96 0.06
CA GLY A 77 -7.67 9.23 0.59
C GLY A 77 -6.26 9.09 1.18
N ALA A 78 -5.86 10.08 1.98
CA ALA A 78 -4.61 10.09 2.74
C ALA A 78 -4.93 10.20 4.24
N HIS A 79 -4.35 9.30 5.03
CA HIS A 79 -4.68 9.08 6.44
C HIS A 79 -3.42 9.11 7.31
N VAL A 80 -3.54 9.71 8.50
CA VAL A 80 -2.56 9.61 9.58
C VAL A 80 -3.10 8.60 10.59
N ILE A 81 -2.29 7.60 10.92
CA ILE A 81 -2.66 6.49 11.79
C ILE A 81 -1.98 6.72 13.14
N ASN A 82 -2.78 7.05 14.16
CA ASN A 82 -2.32 7.40 15.50
C ASN A 82 -3.25 6.82 16.58
N PRO A 83 -2.80 5.88 17.44
CA PRO A 83 -1.47 5.26 17.43
C PRO A 83 -1.18 4.53 16.11
N GLY A 84 0.10 4.40 15.76
CA GLY A 84 0.53 3.66 14.58
C GLY A 84 0.09 2.19 14.64
N PHE A 85 -0.09 1.58 13.48
CA PHE A 85 -0.64 0.22 13.35
C PHE A 85 0.40 -0.72 12.73
N GLU A 86 0.67 -1.85 13.38
CA GLU A 86 1.62 -2.85 12.88
C GLU A 86 0.99 -3.64 11.73
N ALA A 87 1.52 -3.51 10.51
CA ALA A 87 1.00 -4.21 9.33
C ALA A 87 2.09 -5.02 8.60
N ALA A 88 1.69 -6.14 8.03
CA ALA A 88 2.54 -7.04 7.25
C ALA A 88 1.92 -7.46 5.91
N THR A 89 0.59 -7.50 5.80
CA THR A 89 -0.12 -7.73 4.53
C THR A 89 -1.27 -6.75 4.36
N ILE A 90 -1.78 -6.65 3.14
CA ILE A 90 -2.87 -5.76 2.76
C ILE A 90 -3.82 -6.46 1.77
N VAL A 91 -5.10 -6.11 1.82
CA VAL A 91 -6.07 -6.33 0.73
C VAL A 91 -6.64 -4.98 0.35
N CYS A 92 -6.64 -4.61 -0.93
CA CYS A 92 -7.44 -3.48 -1.44
C CYS A 92 -8.66 -4.01 -2.18
N LEU A 93 -9.85 -3.44 -1.95
CA LEU A 93 -11.12 -3.95 -2.46
C LEU A 93 -11.60 -3.10 -3.64
N ASP A 94 -11.90 -3.76 -4.77
CA ASP A 94 -12.49 -3.14 -5.96
C ASP A 94 -14.02 -3.22 -5.86
N ILE A 95 -14.71 -2.09 -5.69
CA ILE A 95 -16.12 -1.97 -5.28
C ILE A 95 -16.91 -0.92 -6.08
#